data_AF-B0JMK4-F1
#
_entry.id   AF-B0JMK4-F1
#
_cell.length_a   1.000
_cell.length_b   1.000
_cell.length_c   1.000
_cell.angle_alpha   90.00
_cell.angle_beta   90.00
_cell.angle_gamma   90.00
#
_symmetry.space_group_name_H-M   'P 1'
#
loop_
_entity.id
_entity.type
_entity.pdbx_description
1 polymer ?
#
loop_
_entity_poly.entity_id
_entity_poly.type
_entity_poly.pdbx_seq_one_letter_code
_entity_poly.pdbx_strand_id
1 'polypeptide(L)' 'MSIELLYLPSYSPNLNLIERLWKLVKKKCLYGKYYENFSDFSSAIYECLNDAHLKHKKELDSLLTLRFQKFNKSQIMNV' A
#
# COMPACT_ATOMS: atom_id res chain seq x y z
N MET A 1 6.82 9.23 -23.89
CA MET A 1 6.43 8.68 -22.58
C MET A 1 6.45 9.82 -21.59
N SER A 2 5.31 10.42 -21.31
CA SER A 2 5.17 11.57 -20.40
C SER A 2 4.88 11.05 -19.00
N ILE A 3 5.81 11.25 -18.08
CA ILE A 3 5.60 10.93 -16.67
C ILE A 3 4.93 12.15 -16.02
N GLU A 4 3.77 11.93 -15.41
CA GLU A 4 3.08 12.93 -14.62
C GLU A 4 3.40 12.70 -13.13
N LEU A 5 3.83 13.76 -12.45
CA LEU A 5 4.07 13.74 -11.01
C LEU A 5 2.79 14.16 -10.29
N LEU A 6 2.21 13.24 -9.54
CA LEU A 6 1.01 13.49 -8.74
C LEU A 6 1.42 14.01 -7.35
N TYR A 7 0.82 15.13 -6.94
CA TYR A 7 0.99 15.66 -5.61
C TYR A 7 0.30 14.76 -4.57
N LEU A 8 1.02 14.43 -3.49
CA LEU A 8 0.47 13.75 -2.33
C LEU A 8 0.64 14.64 -1.09
N PRO A 9 -0.44 14.95 -0.36
CA PRO A 9 -0.33 15.72 0.88
C PRO A 9 0.46 14.96 1.96
N SER A 10 1.13 15.70 2.84
CA SER A 10 1.85 15.15 3.99
C SER A 10 0.94 14.28 4.87
N TYR A 11 1.54 13.30 5.55
CA TYR A 11 0.85 12.42 6.51
C TYR A 11 -0.41 11.73 5.98
N SER A 12 -0.46 11.44 4.68
CA SER A 12 -1.61 10.84 4.02
C SER A 12 -1.35 9.40 3.54
N PRO A 13 -1.01 8.45 4.45
CA PRO A 13 -0.67 7.08 4.07
C PRO A 13 -1.85 6.35 3.42
N ASN A 14 -3.09 6.74 3.75
CA ASN A 14 -4.28 6.21 3.10
C ASN A 14 -4.36 6.61 1.62
N LEU A 15 -3.80 7.75 1.20
CA LEU A 15 -3.75 8.14 -0.21
C LEU A 15 -2.64 7.42 -0.97
N ASN A 16 -1.63 6.92 -0.26
CA ASN A 16 -0.49 6.24 -0.85
C ASN A 16 -0.75 4.73 -1.03
N LEU A 17 -0.94 4.29 -2.28
CA LEU A 17 -1.22 2.88 -2.56
C LEU A 17 -0.08 1.94 -2.13
N ILE A 18 1.17 2.38 -2.17
CA ILE A 18 2.31 1.52 -1.79
C ILE A 18 2.30 1.18 -0.30
N GLU A 19 1.83 2.09 0.55
CA GLU A 19 1.68 1.86 1.99
C GLU A 19 0.64 0.77 2.28
N ARG A 20 -0.46 0.77 1.51
CA ARG A 20 -1.51 -0.24 1.61
C ARG A 20 -1.00 -1.62 1.19
N LEU A 21 -0.22 -1.68 0.11
CA LEU A 21 0.45 -2.91 -0.31
C LEU A 21 1.43 -3.41 0.76
N TRP A 22 2.27 -2.51 1.30
CA TRP A 22 3.20 -2.87 2.38
C TRP A 22 2.52 -3.39 3.63
N LYS A 23 1.32 -2.89 3.96
CA LYS A 23 0.51 -3.43 5.06
C LYS A 23 0.09 -4.87 4.79
N LEU A 24 -0.28 -5.22 3.56
CA LEU A 24 -0.60 -6.60 3.16
C LEU A 24 0.64 -7.50 3.27
N VAL A 25 1.77 -7.08 2.68
CA VAL A 25 3.03 -7.85 2.70
C VAL A 25 3.45 -8.14 4.14
N LYS A 26 3.44 -7.11 5.01
CA LYS A 26 3.74 -7.29 6.44
C LYS A 26 2.80 -8.31 7.07
N LYS A 27 1.49 -8.21 6.84
CA LYS A 27 0.50 -9.13 7.43
C LYS A 27 0.63 -10.57 6.93
N LYS A 28 0.92 -10.79 5.64
CA LYS A 28 0.92 -12.12 5.03
C LYS A 28 2.24 -12.85 5.16
N CYS A 29 3.35 -12.12 5.05
CA CYS A 29 4.68 -12.71 4.92
C CYS A 29 5.53 -12.52 6.19
N LEU A 30 5.46 -11.34 6.80
CA LEU A 30 6.43 -10.95 7.83
C LEU A 30 5.88 -11.04 9.26
N TYR A 31 4.55 -11.08 9.42
CA TYR A 31 3.92 -11.02 10.73
C TYR A 31 4.23 -12.28 11.55
N GLY A 32 4.94 -12.10 12.67
CA GLY A 32 5.27 -13.19 13.60
C GLY A 32 6.33 -14.16 13.08
N LYS A 33 7.03 -13.83 11.98
CA LYS A 33 8.09 -14.67 11.42
C LYS A 33 9.46 -14.03 11.61
N TYR A 34 10.38 -14.76 12.23
CA TYR A 34 11.78 -14.39 12.31
C TYR A 34 12.52 -14.91 11.08
N TYR A 35 13.40 -14.07 10.54
CA TYR A 35 14.30 -14.40 9.45
C TYR A 35 15.73 -14.19 9.95
N GLU A 36 16.54 -15.23 9.91
CA GLU A 36 17.90 -15.20 10.45
C GLU A 36 18.83 -14.35 9.60
N ASN A 37 18.63 -14.34 8.28
CA ASN A 37 19.45 -13.61 7.35
C ASN A 37 18.60 -12.76 6.40
N PHE A 38 19.27 -11.77 5.80
CA PHE A 38 18.64 -10.83 4.88
C PHE A 38 18.13 -11.52 3.59
N SER A 39 18.82 -12.56 3.14
CA SER A 39 18.45 -13.30 1.93
C SER A 39 17.07 -13.92 2.10
N ASP A 40 16.80 -14.58 3.22
CA ASP A 40 15.52 -15.22 3.52
C ASP A 40 14.40 -14.19 3.69
N PHE A 41 14.71 -13.07 4.37
CA PHE A 41 13.77 -11.96 4.52
C PHE A 41 13.33 -11.38 3.17
N SER A 42 14.31 -11.05 2.31
CA SER A 42 14.06 -10.48 0.99
C SER A 42 13.33 -11.46 0.08
N SER A 43 13.74 -12.73 0.08
CA SER A 43 13.13 -13.79 -0.74
C SER A 43 11.66 -13.98 -0.39
N ALA A 44 11.32 -13.99 0.90
CA ALA A 44 9.94 -14.13 1.32
C ALA A 44 9.06 -12.95 0.88
N ILE A 45 9.60 -11.72 0.83
CA ILE A 45 8.89 -10.56 0.27
C ILE A 45 8.65 -10.75 -1.23
N TYR A 46 9.67 -11.17 -1.98
CA TYR A 46 9.54 -11.41 -3.43
C TYR A 46 8.51 -12.49 -3.73
N GLU A 47 8.55 -13.62 -3.01
CA GLU A 47 7.56 -14.69 -3.14
C GLU A 47 6.15 -14.20 -2.83
N CYS A 48 5.98 -13.44 -1.73
CA CYS A 48 4.69 -12.88 -1.36
C CYS A 48 4.12 -11.95 -2.45
N LEU A 49 4.97 -11.12 -3.07
CA LEU A 49 4.56 -10.21 -4.13
C LEU A 49 4.22 -10.97 -5.43
N ASN A 50 5.03 -11.96 -5.79
CA ASN A 50 4.78 -12.82 -6.95
C ASN A 50 3.44 -13.57 -6.80
N ASP A 51 3.11 -14.03 -5.60
CA ASP A 51 1.87 -14.76 -5.35
C ASP A 51 0.65 -13.87 -5.06
N ALA A 52 0.86 -12.58 -4.73
CA ALA A 52 -0.20 -11.70 -4.24
C ALA A 52 -1.40 -11.62 -5.20
N HIS A 53 -1.13 -11.54 -6.50
CA HIS A 53 -2.16 -11.43 -7.54
C HIS A 53 -2.95 -12.73 -7.76
N LEU A 54 -2.43 -13.88 -7.30
CA LEU A 54 -3.09 -15.19 -7.39
C LEU A 54 -3.82 -15.51 -6.10
N LYS A 55 -3.10 -15.51 -4.97
CA LYS A 55 -3.60 -15.97 -3.65
C LYS A 55 -4.41 -14.92 -2.91
N HIS A 56 -4.17 -13.63 -3.17
CA HIS A 56 -4.77 -12.52 -2.43
C HIS A 56 -5.51 -11.53 -3.32
N LYS A 57 -5.86 -11.92 -4.56
CA LYS A 57 -6.48 -11.07 -5.57
C LYS A 57 -7.63 -10.22 -5.04
N LYS A 58 -8.62 -10.84 -4.37
CA LYS A 58 -9.79 -10.12 -3.83
C LYS A 58 -9.41 -9.08 -2.76
N GLU A 59 -8.47 -9.40 -1.87
CA GLU A 59 -8.00 -8.48 -0.83
C GLU A 59 -7.19 -7.34 -1.47
N LEU A 60 -6.37 -7.66 -2.47
CA LEU A 60 -5.56 -6.71 -3.23
C LEU A 60 -6.42 -5.74 -4.04
N ASP A 61 -7.44 -6.26 -4.75
CA ASP A 61 -8.39 -5.47 -5.53
C ASP A 61 -9.11 -4.45 -4.65
N SER A 62 -9.47 -4.83 -3.41
CA SER A 62 -10.08 -3.93 -2.43
C SER A 62 -9.10 -2.87 -1.91
N LEU A 63 -7.88 -3.30 -1.55
CA LEU A 63 -6.85 -2.42 -0.97
C LEU A 63 -6.32 -1.39 -1.96
N LEU A 64 -6.17 -1.76 -3.23
CA LEU A 64 -5.61 -0.89 -4.27
C LEU A 64 -6.66 0.00 -4.95
N THR A 65 -7.87 0.11 -4.39
CA THR A 65 -8.89 1.02 -4.91
C THR A 65 -8.57 2.50 -4.65
N LEU A 66 -8.80 3.34 -5.66
CA LEU A 66 -8.73 4.81 -5.56
C LEU A 66 -10.02 5.43 -4.99
N ARG A 67 -10.74 4.69 -4.13
CA ARG A 67 -11.97 5.16 -3.49
C ARG A 67 -11.65 5.99 -2.26
N PHE A 68 -11.23 7.23 -2.51
CA PHE A 68 -10.96 8.20 -1.44
C PHE A 68 -12.24 8.93 -1.03
N GLN A 69 -12.35 9.27 0.25
CA GLN A 69 -13.39 10.16 0.73
C GLN A 69 -13.18 11.54 0.09
N LYS A 70 -14.18 12.02 -0.63
CA LYS A 70 -14.20 13.37 -1.21
C LYS A 70 -14.99 14.27 -0.28
N PHE A 71 -14.44 15.44 0.01
CA PHE A 71 -15.16 16.50 0.71
C PHE A 71 -15.57 17.56 -0.30
N ASN A 72 -16.79 18.07 -0.16
CA ASN A 72 -17.17 19.29 -0.87
C ASN A 72 -16.29 20.43 -0.35
N LYS A 73 -15.97 21.38 -1.22
CA LYS A 73 -15.11 22.53 -0.89
C LYS A 73 -15.76 23.28 0.28
N SER A 74 -15.24 23.09 1.48
CA SER A 74 -15.72 23.81 2.66
C SER A 74 -15.31 25.28 2.53
N GLN A 75 -16.21 26.18 2.94
CA GLN A 75 -15.86 27.57 3.14
C GLN A 75 -14.81 27.59 4.25
N ILE A 76 -13.55 27.81 3.88
CA ILE A 76 -12.49 28.07 4.84
C ILE A 76 -12.94 29.34 5.58
N MET A 77 -13.37 29.19 6.83
CA MET A 77 -13.57 30.34 7.70
C MET A 77 -12.17 30.85 8.01
N ASN A 78 -11.79 31.97 7.39
CA ASN A 78 -10.64 32.74 7.82
C ASN A 78 -10.96 33.22 9.24
N VAL A 79 -10.30 32.62 10.23
CA VAL A 79 -10.20 33.18 11.59
C VAL A 79 -9.07 34.20 11.59
#